data_AF-A0A4P5YYD6-F1
#
_entry.id   AF-A0A4P5YYD6-F1
#
_cell.length_a   1.000
_cell.length_b   1.000
_cell.length_c   1.000
_cell.angle_alpha   90.00
_cell.angle_beta   90.00
_cell.angle_gamma   90.00
#
_symmetry.space_group_name_H-M   'P 1'
#
loop_
_entity.id
_entity.type
_entity.pdbx_description
1 polymer ?
#
loop_
_entity_poly.entity_id
_entity_poly.type
_entity_poly.pdbx_seq_one_letter_code
_entity_poly.pdbx_strand_id
1 'polypeptide(L)'
;MADQATFKLRWKGTVTGPFPLARITDMLRTGEISLLHNIEVDGKWTTVRDYFRSTGLTRAHTPGAGFAAPLSPYAIGDEPPPPPGAPGTDAHPTPLRRRLSPSEILERSVREGYLWCGATFLLPPIFALMVFPMSWLQNRPVNELRSFDLAAVFILATLIGSFLPLIFVRRIGATLTQAGLKEEGEAQTKLAVILGFSGAILWLAMCGWYLSHRL
;
A
#
# COMPACT_ATOMS: atom_id res chain seq x y z
N MET A 1 36.64 -23.86 -11.12
CA MET A 1 35.98 -24.29 -9.86
C MET A 1 35.21 -23.08 -9.34
N ALA A 2 33.90 -23.03 -9.58
CA ALA A 2 33.08 -21.88 -9.20
C ALA A 2 32.65 -22.06 -7.73
N ASP A 3 33.03 -21.11 -6.90
CA ASP A 3 32.70 -21.03 -5.49
C ASP A 3 31.16 -21.05 -5.35
N GLN A 4 30.61 -22.06 -4.66
CA GLN A 4 29.17 -22.17 -4.44
C GLN A 4 28.78 -21.13 -3.38
N ALA A 5 28.60 -19.89 -3.82
CA ALA A 5 28.17 -18.79 -2.98
C ALA A 5 26.93 -19.24 -2.18
N THR A 6 27.11 -19.34 -0.87
CA THR A 6 26.07 -19.80 0.05
C THR A 6 25.54 -18.58 0.78
N PHE A 7 24.23 -18.33 0.69
CA PHE A 7 23.61 -17.08 1.13
C PHE A 7 22.84 -17.29 2.43
N LYS A 8 22.92 -16.31 3.34
CA LYS A 8 22.02 -16.26 4.50
C LYS A 8 20.75 -15.51 4.13
N LEU A 9 19.61 -16.07 4.49
CA LEU A 9 18.30 -15.46 4.27
C LEU A 9 17.81 -14.83 5.56
N ARG A 10 17.28 -13.61 5.49
CA ARG A 10 16.60 -12.95 6.60
C ARG A 10 15.13 -12.79 6.27
N TRP A 11 14.28 -13.41 7.10
CA TRP A 11 12.83 -13.37 6.97
C TRP A 11 12.16 -13.32 8.34
N LYS A 12 11.12 -12.48 8.49
CA LYS A 12 10.34 -12.34 9.75
C LYS A 12 11.18 -12.15 11.03
N GLY A 13 12.36 -11.53 10.93
CA GLY A 13 13.28 -11.30 12.06
C GLY A 13 14.25 -12.46 12.35
N THR A 14 14.06 -13.62 11.73
CA THR A 14 14.94 -14.78 11.88
C THR A 14 15.94 -14.84 10.72
N VAL A 15 17.19 -15.14 11.02
CA VAL A 15 18.23 -15.42 10.02
C VAL A 15 18.33 -16.93 9.85
N THR A 16 18.05 -17.42 8.65
CA THR A 16 18.11 -18.83 8.29
C THR A 16 19.14 -19.06 7.19
N GLY A 17 19.81 -20.20 7.24
CA GLY A 17 20.86 -20.57 6.28
C GLY A 17 22.17 -20.95 6.97
N PRO A 18 23.22 -21.20 6.17
CA PRO A 18 23.40 -20.72 4.79
C PRO A 18 22.77 -21.67 3.73
N PHE A 19 22.14 -21.12 2.70
CA PHE A 19 21.50 -21.86 1.60
C PHE A 19 22.20 -21.62 0.25
N PRO A 20 22.33 -22.64 -0.62
CA PRO A 20 22.83 -22.45 -1.98
C PRO A 20 21.80 -21.72 -2.85
N LEU A 21 22.26 -21.01 -3.89
CA LEU A 21 21.39 -20.25 -4.79
C LEU A 21 20.24 -21.09 -5.39
N ALA A 22 20.52 -22.35 -5.74
CA ALA A 22 19.54 -23.29 -6.28
C ALA A 22 18.36 -23.53 -5.31
N ARG A 23 18.65 -23.57 -4.00
CA ARG A 23 17.63 -23.72 -2.97
C ARG A 23 16.79 -22.45 -2.84
N ILE A 24 17.40 -21.29 -2.92
CA ILE A 24 16.70 -19.99 -2.88
C ILE A 24 15.79 -19.85 -4.11
N THR A 25 16.25 -20.25 -5.29
CA THR A 25 15.40 -20.27 -6.50
C THR A 25 14.23 -21.24 -6.38
N ASP A 26 14.43 -22.41 -5.75
CA ASP A 26 13.34 -23.34 -5.49
C ASP A 26 12.36 -22.78 -4.47
N MET A 27 12.83 -22.17 -3.38
CA MET A 27 11.98 -21.52 -2.38
C MET A 27 11.18 -20.34 -2.96
N LEU A 28 11.75 -19.60 -3.92
CA LEU A 28 11.02 -18.59 -4.69
C LEU A 28 9.96 -19.22 -5.60
N ARG A 29 10.30 -20.35 -6.24
CA ARG A 29 9.42 -21.07 -7.17
C ARG A 29 8.23 -21.71 -6.45
N THR A 30 8.44 -22.24 -5.25
CA THR A 30 7.39 -22.81 -4.39
C THR A 30 6.57 -21.73 -3.67
N GLY A 31 6.98 -20.47 -3.74
CA GLY A 31 6.33 -19.36 -3.03
C GLY A 31 6.58 -19.35 -1.52
N GLU A 32 7.52 -20.16 -1.04
CA GLU A 32 7.94 -20.21 0.36
C GLU A 32 8.62 -18.90 0.78
N ILE A 33 9.32 -18.25 -0.15
CA ILE A 33 9.89 -16.92 0.02
C ILE A 33 9.50 -16.03 -1.15
N SER A 34 9.30 -14.74 -0.88
CA SER A 34 9.10 -13.69 -1.88
C SER A 34 10.41 -13.00 -2.25
N LEU A 35 10.45 -12.39 -3.44
CA LEU A 35 11.56 -11.57 -3.95
C LEU A 35 11.94 -10.37 -3.05
N LEU A 36 11.08 -10.03 -2.08
CA LEU A 36 11.26 -8.95 -1.11
C LEU A 36 12.11 -9.37 0.11
N HIS A 37 12.40 -10.66 0.26
CA HIS A 37 13.25 -11.14 1.35
C HIS A 37 14.69 -10.69 1.14
N ASN A 38 15.41 -10.50 2.25
CA ASN A 38 16.79 -10.06 2.22
C ASN A 38 17.73 -11.26 2.28
N ILE A 39 18.76 -11.24 1.44
CA ILE A 39 19.89 -12.16 1.48
C ILE A 39 21.18 -11.40 1.78
N GLU A 40 22.07 -12.05 2.52
CA GLU A 40 23.42 -11.55 2.79
C GLU A 40 24.32 -11.92 1.61
N VAL A 41 24.82 -10.90 0.92
CA VAL A 41 25.75 -11.00 -0.21
C VAL A 41 26.95 -10.12 0.13
N ASP A 42 28.14 -10.70 0.20
CA ASP A 42 29.39 -9.99 0.52
C ASP A 42 29.33 -9.15 1.82
N GLY A 43 28.65 -9.67 2.85
CA GLY A 43 28.47 -9.00 4.14
C GLY A 43 27.44 -7.85 4.15
N LYS A 44 26.71 -7.65 3.05
CA LYS A 44 25.64 -6.66 2.93
C LYS A 44 24.29 -7.34 2.72
N TRP A 45 23.28 -6.87 3.44
CA TRP A 45 21.90 -7.29 3.22
C TRP A 45 21.35 -6.63 1.95
N THR A 46 20.94 -7.45 0.98
CA THR A 46 20.34 -7.02 -0.29
C THR A 46 19.04 -7.79 -0.50
N THR A 47 18.07 -7.22 -1.20
CA THR A 47 16.86 -8.00 -1.53
C THR A 47 17.21 -9.08 -2.55
N VAL A 48 16.53 -10.21 -2.48
CA VAL A 48 16.68 -11.30 -3.46
C VAL A 48 16.45 -10.77 -4.88
N ARG A 49 15.49 -9.86 -5.06
CA ARG A 49 15.26 -9.17 -6.34
C ARG A 49 16.48 -8.39 -6.83
N ASP A 50 17.07 -7.55 -5.98
CA ASP A 50 18.20 -6.70 -6.36
C ASP A 50 19.45 -7.53 -6.64
N TYR A 51 19.61 -8.64 -5.92
CA TYR A 51 20.66 -9.61 -6.21
C TYR A 51 20.47 -10.26 -7.59
N PHE A 52 19.27 -10.79 -7.91
CA PHE A 52 19.03 -11.38 -9.24
C PHE A 52 19.11 -10.36 -10.39
N ARG A 53 18.77 -9.10 -10.14
CA ARG A 53 18.92 -8.01 -11.12
C ARG A 53 20.40 -7.63 -11.33
N SER A 54 21.20 -7.60 -10.27
CA SER A 54 22.62 -7.25 -10.34
C SER A 54 23.50 -8.38 -10.90
N THR A 55 23.12 -9.64 -10.68
CA THR A 55 23.83 -10.82 -11.23
C THR A 55 23.45 -11.18 -12.67
N GLY A 56 22.61 -10.38 -13.34
CA GLY A 56 22.39 -10.53 -14.78
C GLY A 56 21.58 -11.75 -15.20
N LEU A 57 20.85 -12.41 -14.29
CA LEU A 57 19.83 -13.43 -14.63
C LEU A 57 18.53 -12.80 -15.20
N THR A 58 18.69 -11.66 -15.88
CA THR A 58 17.69 -11.15 -16.81
C THR A 58 17.72 -12.10 -17.99
N ARG A 59 16.65 -12.88 -18.17
CA ARG A 59 16.39 -13.67 -19.37
C ARG A 59 16.80 -12.87 -20.61
N ALA A 60 17.95 -13.20 -21.17
CA ALA A 60 18.42 -12.65 -22.43
C ALA A 60 17.34 -12.94 -23.49
N HIS A 61 16.61 -11.90 -23.91
CA HIS A 61 16.00 -11.91 -25.23
C HIS A 61 17.12 -11.55 -26.20
N THR A 62 17.82 -12.58 -26.67
CA THR A 62 18.71 -12.51 -27.82
C THR A 62 17.85 -12.14 -29.05
N PRO A 63 18.10 -11.03 -29.76
CA PRO A 63 17.42 -10.74 -31.00
C PRO A 63 18.07 -11.60 -32.11
N GLY A 64 17.54 -12.80 -32.32
CA GLY A 64 17.81 -13.63 -33.50
C GLY A 64 16.64 -13.53 -34.47
N ALA A 65 16.95 -13.17 -35.72
CA ALA A 65 16.02 -12.81 -36.77
C ALA A 65 14.93 -13.85 -37.10
N GLY A 66 13.70 -13.35 -37.38
CA GLY A 66 12.75 -14.04 -38.24
C GLY A 66 11.36 -14.28 -37.67
N PHE A 67 10.39 -13.52 -38.19
CA PHE A 67 8.94 -13.80 -38.31
C PHE A 67 7.97 -13.51 -37.13
N ALA A 68 7.21 -12.43 -37.37
CA ALA A 68 5.76 -12.21 -37.19
C ALA A 68 5.14 -12.01 -35.77
N ALA A 69 4.43 -10.87 -35.65
CA ALA A 69 3.72 -10.34 -34.48
C ALA A 69 2.33 -11.00 -34.22
N PRO A 70 1.59 -10.66 -33.11
CA PRO A 70 0.85 -9.38 -33.09
C PRO A 70 0.86 -8.62 -31.75
N LEU A 71 1.09 -7.30 -31.85
CA LEU A 71 0.48 -6.18 -31.12
C LEU A 71 0.32 -6.29 -29.58
N SER A 72 1.33 -5.79 -28.84
CA SER A 72 1.15 -5.29 -27.47
C SER A 72 1.33 -3.77 -27.45
N PRO A 73 0.40 -2.97 -26.85
CA PRO A 73 0.38 -1.50 -26.97
C PRO A 73 1.48 -0.72 -26.21
N TYR A 74 2.54 -1.38 -25.73
CA TYR A 74 3.53 -0.77 -24.83
C TYR A 74 4.96 -0.69 -25.34
N ALA A 75 5.22 -1.00 -26.62
CA ALA A 75 6.52 -0.78 -27.24
C ALA A 75 6.60 0.64 -27.84
N ILE A 76 6.73 1.66 -26.98
CA ILE A 76 7.14 3.00 -27.40
C ILE A 76 8.28 3.43 -26.48
N GLY A 77 9.47 3.58 -27.06
CA GLY A 77 10.56 4.34 -26.46
C GLY A 77 11.95 3.68 -26.42
N ASP A 78 12.38 2.96 -27.45
CA ASP A 78 13.81 2.81 -27.72
C ASP A 78 14.23 3.95 -28.66
N GLU A 79 14.53 5.12 -28.08
CA GLU A 79 15.26 6.17 -28.79
C GLU A 79 16.65 6.31 -28.14
N PRO A 80 17.74 6.21 -28.93
CA PRO A 80 19.10 6.26 -28.40
C PRO A 80 19.41 7.65 -27.82
N PRO A 81 20.24 7.75 -26.76
CA PRO A 81 20.59 9.04 -26.17
C PRO A 81 21.32 9.93 -27.20
N PRO A 82 21.03 11.25 -27.24
CA PRO A 82 21.65 12.16 -28.21
C PRO A 82 23.14 12.38 -27.90
N PRO A 83 23.96 12.67 -28.94
CA PRO A 83 25.41 12.79 -28.80
C PRO A 83 25.82 14.01 -27.95
N PRO A 84 26.98 13.95 -27.27
CA PRO A 84 27.42 15.02 -26.37
C PRO A 84 27.81 16.27 -27.17
N GLY A 85 27.07 17.38 -27.00
CA GLY A 85 27.48 18.69 -27.54
C GLY A 85 26.40 19.69 -27.97
N ALA A 86 25.12 19.54 -27.60
CA ALA A 86 24.11 20.55 -27.94
C ALA A 86 24.19 21.78 -26.99
N PRO A 87 24.13 23.03 -27.50
CA PRO A 87 24.30 24.24 -26.70
C PRO A 87 23.09 24.49 -25.78
N GLY A 88 23.38 25.11 -24.63
CA GLY A 88 22.46 25.24 -23.49
C GLY A 88 21.09 25.79 -23.84
N THR A 89 20.07 25.02 -23.47
CA THR A 89 18.73 25.54 -23.19
C THR A 89 18.58 25.46 -21.69
N ASP A 90 18.38 26.61 -21.05
CA ASP A 90 18.09 26.76 -19.64
C ASP A 90 16.90 25.88 -19.26
N ALA A 91 17.21 24.70 -18.74
CA ALA A 91 16.23 23.73 -18.31
C ALA A 91 15.64 24.22 -17.00
N HIS A 92 14.51 24.91 -17.10
CA HIS A 92 13.50 24.94 -16.06
C HIS A 92 13.39 23.50 -15.50
N PRO A 93 13.54 23.27 -14.17
CA PRO A 93 13.40 21.94 -13.61
C PRO A 93 11.92 21.56 -13.69
N THR A 94 11.49 21.05 -14.85
CA THR A 94 10.29 20.25 -14.97
C THR A 94 10.47 19.13 -13.95
N PRO A 95 9.57 18.96 -12.96
CA PRO A 95 9.66 17.84 -12.05
C PRO A 95 9.46 16.60 -12.91
N LEU A 96 10.58 15.99 -13.29
CA LEU A 96 10.64 14.74 -14.02
C LEU A 96 9.91 13.77 -13.10
N ARG A 97 8.66 13.47 -13.44
CA ARG A 97 7.76 12.65 -12.66
C ARG A 97 8.45 11.29 -12.52
N ARG A 98 9.21 11.11 -11.43
CA ARG A 98 9.98 9.91 -11.17
C ARG A 98 8.99 8.76 -11.27
N ARG A 99 9.12 7.93 -12.31
CA ARG A 99 8.33 6.70 -12.44
C ARG A 99 8.68 5.85 -11.24
N LEU A 100 7.73 5.74 -10.31
CA LEU A 100 7.87 4.91 -9.13
C LEU A 100 8.12 3.47 -9.58
N SER A 101 9.12 2.85 -8.99
CA SER A 101 9.37 1.44 -9.16
C SER A 101 8.18 0.62 -8.62
N PRO A 102 7.91 -0.57 -9.17
CA PRO A 102 6.82 -1.43 -8.68
C PRO A 102 6.89 -1.74 -7.17
N SER A 103 8.09 -1.77 -6.58
CA SER A 103 8.30 -1.89 -5.13
C SER A 103 7.85 -0.65 -4.35
N GLU A 104 8.18 0.55 -4.82
CA GLU A 104 7.74 1.79 -4.15
C GLU A 104 6.22 1.96 -4.22
N ILE A 105 5.60 1.52 -5.32
CA ILE A 105 4.14 1.48 -5.47
C ILE A 105 3.55 0.52 -4.43
N LEU A 106 4.16 -0.66 -4.26
CA LEU A 106 3.70 -1.66 -3.29
C LEU A 106 3.83 -1.17 -1.84
N GLU A 107 4.97 -0.59 -1.48
CA GLU A 107 5.19 0.00 -0.17
C GLU A 107 4.19 1.13 0.12
N ARG A 108 3.89 1.95 -0.89
CA ARG A 108 2.87 2.98 -0.78
C ARG A 108 1.49 2.38 -0.51
N SER A 109 1.11 1.31 -1.21
CA SER A 109 -0.15 0.60 -0.97
C SER A 109 -0.23 0.02 0.45
N VAL A 110 0.87 -0.57 0.96
CA VAL A 110 0.93 -1.06 2.35
C VAL A 110 0.74 0.09 3.34
N ARG A 111 1.49 1.18 3.19
CA ARG A 111 1.36 2.37 4.05
C ARG A 111 -0.05 2.96 4.01
N GLU A 112 -0.62 3.04 2.82
CA GLU A 112 -1.98 3.51 2.60
C GLU A 112 -3.00 2.62 3.33
N GLY A 113 -2.85 1.29 3.28
CA GLY A 113 -3.69 0.36 4.03
C GLY A 113 -3.68 0.63 5.53
N TYR A 114 -2.51 0.86 6.12
CA TYR A 114 -2.39 1.20 7.54
C TYR A 114 -2.96 2.59 7.88
N LEU A 115 -2.81 3.57 6.99
CA LEU A 115 -3.42 4.89 7.16
C LEU A 115 -4.95 4.79 7.20
N TRP A 116 -5.53 3.98 6.31
CA TRP A 116 -6.98 3.72 6.34
C TRP A 116 -7.43 2.99 7.61
N CYS A 117 -6.62 2.09 8.16
CA CYS A 117 -6.92 1.51 9.48
C CYS A 117 -7.05 2.59 10.56
N GLY A 118 -6.14 3.56 10.62
CA GLY A 118 -6.21 4.68 11.56
C GLY A 118 -7.36 5.66 11.30
N ALA A 119 -7.75 5.83 10.02
CA ALA A 119 -8.84 6.71 9.62
C ALA A 119 -10.21 6.31 10.22
N THR A 120 -10.38 5.04 10.63
CA THR A 120 -11.60 4.56 11.32
C THR A 120 -11.94 5.35 12.60
N PHE A 121 -10.94 5.92 13.28
CA PHE A 121 -11.15 6.78 14.45
C PHE A 121 -11.33 8.26 14.10
N LEU A 122 -10.73 8.73 13.01
CA LEU A 122 -10.70 10.16 12.64
C LEU A 122 -11.91 10.58 11.80
N LEU A 123 -12.45 9.68 10.98
CA LEU A 123 -13.57 10.00 10.10
C LEU A 123 -14.90 10.24 10.83
N PRO A 124 -15.28 9.51 11.90
CA PRO A 124 -16.54 9.76 12.61
C PRO A 124 -16.75 11.23 13.03
N PRO A 125 -15.81 11.92 13.70
CA PRO A 125 -16.01 13.32 14.04
C PRO A 125 -16.02 14.25 12.81
N ILE A 126 -15.29 13.91 11.74
CA ILE A 126 -15.31 14.68 10.48
C ILE A 126 -16.70 14.59 9.84
N PHE A 127 -17.28 13.38 9.76
CA PHE A 127 -18.64 13.22 9.25
C PHE A 127 -19.68 13.84 10.17
N ALA A 128 -19.45 13.88 11.49
CA ALA A 128 -20.35 14.53 12.44
C ALA A 128 -20.45 16.04 12.22
N LEU A 129 -19.48 16.68 11.54
CA LEU A 129 -19.57 18.07 11.11
C LEU A 129 -20.75 18.34 10.17
N MET A 130 -21.41 17.31 9.61
CA MET A 130 -22.70 17.47 8.90
C MET A 130 -23.80 18.11 9.74
N VAL A 131 -23.64 18.17 11.07
CA VAL A 131 -24.54 18.93 11.93
C VAL A 131 -24.61 20.42 11.55
N PHE A 132 -23.52 21.01 11.07
CA PHE A 132 -23.48 22.43 10.68
C PHE A 132 -24.34 22.74 9.44
N PRO A 133 -24.19 22.06 8.29
CA PRO A 133 -25.08 22.29 7.15
C PRO A 133 -26.54 21.93 7.49
N MET A 134 -26.78 20.95 8.36
CA MET A 134 -28.14 20.66 8.85
C MET A 134 -28.71 21.82 9.67
N SER A 135 -27.92 22.42 10.56
CA SER A 135 -28.32 23.59 11.36
C SER A 135 -28.63 24.80 10.47
N TRP A 136 -27.83 25.02 9.43
CA TRP A 136 -28.06 26.04 8.41
C TRP A 136 -29.40 25.79 7.70
N LEU A 137 -29.62 24.56 7.21
CA LEU A 137 -30.83 24.22 6.45
C LEU A 137 -32.12 24.37 7.28
N GLN A 138 -32.05 24.07 8.58
CA GLN A 138 -33.18 24.21 9.50
C GLN A 138 -33.33 25.64 10.05
N ASN A 139 -32.41 26.55 9.72
CA ASN A 139 -32.32 27.91 10.26
C ASN A 139 -32.41 27.93 11.81
N ARG A 140 -31.75 26.96 12.46
CA ARG A 140 -31.69 26.83 13.91
C ARG A 140 -30.25 26.67 14.35
N PRO A 141 -29.83 27.31 15.45
CA PRO A 141 -28.50 27.10 15.98
C PRO A 141 -28.34 25.65 16.46
N VAL A 142 -27.11 25.12 16.40
CA VAL A 142 -26.84 23.70 16.70
C VAL A 142 -27.35 23.31 18.09
N ASN A 143 -27.25 24.19 19.08
CA ASN A 143 -27.74 24.02 20.46
C ASN A 143 -29.27 23.80 20.57
N GLU A 144 -30.05 24.25 19.59
CA GLU A 144 -31.52 24.11 19.56
C GLU A 144 -32.02 22.97 18.68
N LEU A 145 -31.11 22.27 17.97
CA LEU A 145 -31.45 21.07 17.21
C LEU A 145 -32.07 20.01 18.12
N ARG A 146 -33.07 19.30 17.60
CA ARG A 146 -33.73 18.21 18.32
C ARG A 146 -32.72 17.11 18.63
N SER A 147 -32.77 16.53 19.83
CA SER A 147 -31.85 15.45 20.22
C SER A 147 -31.89 14.25 19.27
N PHE A 148 -33.06 13.98 18.68
CA PHE A 148 -33.23 12.93 17.66
C PHE A 148 -32.43 13.21 16.38
N ASP A 149 -32.48 14.45 15.88
CA ASP A 149 -31.77 14.87 14.66
C ASP A 149 -30.25 14.75 14.84
N LEU A 150 -29.76 15.20 16.00
CA LEU A 150 -28.35 15.05 16.39
C LEU A 150 -27.94 13.58 16.51
N ALA A 151 -28.76 12.77 17.17
CA ALA A 151 -28.52 11.34 17.30
C ALA A 151 -28.43 10.66 15.92
N ALA A 152 -29.34 11.00 15.00
CA ALA A 152 -29.34 10.44 13.65
C ALA A 152 -28.05 10.79 12.89
N VAL A 153 -27.61 12.06 12.92
CA VAL A 153 -26.37 12.50 12.29
C VAL A 153 -25.16 11.80 12.90
N PHE A 154 -25.08 11.72 14.23
CA PHE A 154 -23.94 11.12 14.92
C PHE A 154 -23.84 9.61 14.72
N ILE A 155 -24.96 8.89 14.74
CA ILE A 155 -24.99 7.45 14.46
C ILE A 155 -24.55 7.23 13.01
N LEU A 156 -25.11 7.98 12.06
CA LEU A 156 -24.75 7.84 10.64
C LEU A 156 -23.28 8.17 10.40
N ALA A 157 -22.78 9.26 10.98
CA ALA A 157 -21.38 9.66 10.90
C ALA A 157 -20.44 8.60 11.49
N THR A 158 -20.83 7.99 12.60
CA THR A 158 -20.05 6.91 13.23
C THR A 158 -20.04 5.65 12.37
N LEU A 159 -21.19 5.22 11.85
CA LEU A 159 -21.26 4.05 10.99
C LEU A 159 -20.48 4.26 9.69
N ILE A 160 -20.65 5.40 9.02
CA ILE A 160 -19.90 5.69 7.80
C ILE A 160 -18.41 5.85 8.12
N GLY A 161 -18.04 6.64 9.12
CA GLY A 161 -16.64 6.92 9.46
C GLY A 161 -15.85 5.69 9.90
N SER A 162 -16.48 4.78 10.66
CA SER A 162 -15.80 3.59 11.18
C SER A 162 -15.75 2.44 10.17
N PHE A 163 -16.75 2.30 9.28
CA PHE A 163 -16.83 1.16 8.36
C PHE A 163 -16.42 1.47 6.92
N LEU A 164 -16.49 2.72 6.46
CA LEU A 164 -16.03 3.11 5.11
C LEU A 164 -14.54 2.75 4.87
N PRO A 165 -13.60 2.98 5.80
CA PRO A 165 -12.21 2.58 5.62
C PRO A 165 -12.01 1.08 5.41
N LEU A 166 -12.89 0.22 5.92
CA LEU A 166 -12.80 -1.23 5.69
C LEU A 166 -12.90 -1.59 4.21
N ILE A 167 -13.69 -0.85 3.45
CA ILE A 167 -13.84 -1.07 2.01
C ILE A 167 -12.51 -0.76 1.31
N PHE A 168 -11.88 0.35 1.68
CA PHE A 168 -10.57 0.74 1.14
C PHE A 168 -9.46 -0.24 1.54
N VAL A 169 -9.38 -0.63 2.81
CA VAL A 169 -8.41 -1.63 3.28
C VAL A 169 -8.61 -2.98 2.58
N ARG A 170 -9.84 -3.44 2.40
CA ARG A 170 -10.12 -4.68 1.65
C ARG A 170 -9.68 -4.59 0.20
N ARG A 171 -9.92 -3.45 -0.45
CA ARG A 171 -9.50 -3.23 -1.84
C ARG A 171 -7.96 -3.25 -1.94
N ILE A 172 -7.27 -2.57 -1.03
CA ILE A 172 -5.80 -2.56 -0.96
C ILE A 172 -5.29 -3.98 -0.65
N GLY A 173 -5.89 -4.69 0.30
CA GLY A 173 -5.54 -6.07 0.65
C GLY A 173 -5.66 -7.03 -0.53
N ALA A 174 -6.68 -6.87 -1.38
CA ALA A 174 -6.79 -7.64 -2.63
C ALA A 174 -5.62 -7.36 -3.59
N THR A 175 -5.20 -6.10 -3.73
CA THR A 175 -4.03 -5.75 -4.55
C THR A 175 -2.71 -6.29 -3.97
N LEU A 176 -2.56 -6.29 -2.65
CA LEU A 176 -1.40 -6.87 -1.95
C LEU A 176 -1.33 -8.38 -2.12
N THR A 177 -2.48 -9.06 -2.07
CA THR A 177 -2.59 -10.51 -2.30
C THR A 177 -2.14 -10.89 -3.70
N GLN A 178 -2.54 -10.11 -4.72
CA GLN A 178 -2.08 -10.32 -6.11
C GLN A 178 -0.56 -10.10 -6.28
N ALA A 179 0.05 -9.27 -5.42
CA ALA A 179 1.48 -9.00 -5.40
C ALA A 179 2.30 -10.01 -4.55
N GLY A 180 1.66 -11.05 -3.98
CA GLY A 180 2.32 -12.06 -3.15
C GLY A 180 2.45 -11.70 -1.66
N LEU A 181 1.82 -10.61 -1.20
CA LEU A 181 1.77 -10.16 0.20
C LEU A 181 0.41 -10.49 0.83
N LYS A 182 0.03 -11.77 0.77
CA LYS A 182 -1.27 -12.23 1.27
C LYS A 182 -1.40 -12.05 2.79
N GLU A 183 -0.33 -12.35 3.53
CA GLU A 183 -0.31 -12.25 4.99
C GLU A 183 -0.49 -10.80 5.46
N GLU A 184 0.16 -9.85 4.79
CA GLU A 184 0.06 -8.42 5.10
C GLU A 184 -1.34 -7.87 4.81
N GLY A 185 -1.95 -8.25 3.68
CA GLY A 185 -3.31 -7.85 3.35
C GLY A 185 -4.35 -8.40 4.33
N GLU A 186 -4.18 -9.65 4.79
CA GLU A 186 -5.05 -10.27 5.79
C GLU A 186 -4.90 -9.61 7.16
N ALA A 187 -3.65 -9.36 7.59
CA ALA A 187 -3.35 -8.67 8.85
C ALA A 187 -3.94 -7.24 8.87
N GLN A 188 -3.81 -6.49 7.78
CA GLN A 188 -4.40 -5.16 7.63
C GLN A 188 -5.92 -5.20 7.71
N THR A 189 -6.55 -6.18 7.06
CA THR A 189 -8.02 -6.32 7.10
C THR A 189 -8.50 -6.66 8.51
N LYS A 190 -7.83 -7.59 9.21
CA LYS A 190 -8.17 -7.95 10.58
C LYS A 190 -8.02 -6.76 11.53
N LEU A 191 -6.90 -6.03 11.41
CA LEU A 191 -6.63 -4.82 12.16
C LEU A 191 -7.74 -3.78 11.92
N ALA A 192 -8.06 -3.49 10.66
CA ALA A 192 -9.08 -2.52 10.30
C ALA A 192 -10.45 -2.87 10.89
N VAL A 193 -10.85 -4.15 10.87
CA VAL A 193 -12.11 -4.61 11.47
C VAL A 193 -12.14 -4.34 12.98
N ILE A 194 -11.07 -4.69 13.70
CA ILE A 194 -10.98 -4.45 15.15
C ILE A 194 -11.05 -2.95 15.46
N LEU A 195 -10.30 -2.12 14.72
CA LEU A 195 -10.34 -0.67 14.88
C LEU A 195 -11.71 -0.08 14.51
N GLY A 196 -12.36 -0.57 13.46
CA GLY A 196 -13.69 -0.12 13.05
C GLY A 196 -14.74 -0.38 14.13
N PHE A 197 -14.76 -1.59 14.71
CA PHE A 197 -15.69 -1.89 15.80
C PHE A 197 -15.37 -1.12 17.08
N SER A 198 -14.11 -1.06 17.48
CA SER A 198 -13.71 -0.30 18.69
C SER A 198 -13.97 1.20 18.53
N GLY A 199 -13.70 1.77 17.35
CA GLY A 199 -14.03 3.14 17.00
C GLY A 199 -15.54 3.40 17.02
N ALA A 200 -16.34 2.51 16.44
CA ALA A 200 -17.80 2.63 16.49
C ALA A 200 -18.33 2.62 17.92
N ILE A 201 -17.85 1.70 18.77
CA ILE A 201 -18.25 1.63 20.19
C ILE A 201 -17.86 2.91 20.92
N LEU A 202 -16.61 3.36 20.77
CA LEU A 202 -16.10 4.58 21.41
C LEU A 202 -16.95 5.80 21.04
N TRP A 203 -17.17 6.02 19.75
CA TRP A 203 -17.90 7.18 19.26
C TRP A 203 -19.39 7.12 19.60
N LEU A 204 -20.03 5.95 19.53
CA LEU A 204 -21.42 5.80 19.99
C LEU A 204 -21.57 6.08 21.49
N ALA A 205 -20.63 5.61 22.31
CA ALA A 205 -20.61 5.90 23.74
C ALA A 205 -20.43 7.40 24.00
N MET A 206 -19.50 8.06 23.31
CA MET A 206 -19.31 9.52 23.39
C MET A 206 -20.55 10.30 22.95
N CYS A 207 -21.21 9.87 21.86
CA CYS A 207 -22.44 10.51 21.38
C CYS A 207 -23.59 10.35 22.37
N GLY A 208 -23.76 9.15 22.94
CA GLY A 208 -24.74 8.89 23.99
C GLY A 208 -24.48 9.74 25.24
N TRP A 209 -23.23 9.83 25.67
CA TRP A 209 -22.82 10.70 26.78
C TRP A 209 -23.10 12.18 26.50
N TYR A 210 -22.77 12.69 25.31
CA TYR A 210 -23.05 14.07 24.93
C TYR A 210 -24.57 14.36 24.91
N LEU A 211 -25.38 13.46 24.36
CA LEU A 211 -26.83 13.62 24.31
C LEU A 211 -27.47 13.55 25.71
N SER A 212 -26.94 12.73 26.62
CA SER A 212 -27.47 12.61 27.98
C SER A 212 -27.23 13.86 28.82
N HIS A 213 -26.17 14.63 28.55
CA HIS A 213 -25.88 15.90 29.24
C HIS A 213 -26.67 17.09 28.68
N ARG A 214 -27.45 16.84 27.62
CA ARG A 214 -28.24 17.86 26.92
C ARG A 214 -29.75 17.79 27.22
N LEU A 215 -30.19 16.66 27.77
CA LEU A 215 -31.54 16.40 28.28
C LEU A 215 -31.66 16.96 29.70
#